data_AF-A0A2G5EF05-F1
#
_entry.id   AF-A0A2G5EF05-F1
#
_cell.length_a   1.000
_cell.length_b   1.000
_cell.length_c   1.000
_cell.angle_alpha   90.00
_cell.angle_beta   90.00
_cell.angle_gamma   90.00
#
_symmetry.space_group_name_H-M   'P 1'
#
loop_
_entity.id
_entity.type
_entity.pdbx_description
1 polymer ?
#
loop_
_entity_poly.entity_id
_entity_poly.type
_entity_poly.pdbx_seq_one_letter_code
_entity_poly.pdbx_strand_id
1 'polypeptide(L)'
;MPQGDYIDLFRKRQGYRPDFHERKRKREAREVHERSTKAQKTIGLKGKIYAKKRYAEKALMKKTLAMHEESSSRRKVDDEVHEGALPAYLLDREQTTRAKVLSNTIKQKRKEKAGRWEVPLPKVRPVAEDEMFKVVRTGKRKSKYTIFSIY
;
A
#
# COMPACT_ATOMS: atom_id res chain seq x y z
N MET A 1 4.04 -29.00 -26.51
CA MET A 1 4.79 -28.08 -25.63
C MET A 1 6.23 -28.55 -25.55
N PRO A 2 7.23 -27.66 -25.65
CA PRO A 2 8.61 -28.07 -25.40
C PRO A 2 8.75 -28.53 -23.94
N GLN A 3 9.41 -29.67 -23.73
CA GLN A 3 9.51 -30.34 -22.42
C GLN A 3 10.78 -29.89 -21.66
N GLY A 4 10.64 -29.60 -20.36
CA GLY A 4 11.75 -29.30 -19.45
C GLY A 4 12.49 -27.97 -19.72
N ASP A 5 13.71 -27.86 -19.18
CA ASP A 5 14.56 -26.65 -19.26
C ASP A 5 15.47 -26.65 -20.51
N TYR A 6 14.87 -26.86 -21.68
CA TYR A 6 15.59 -26.99 -22.95
C TYR A 6 16.49 -25.79 -23.30
N ILE A 7 16.13 -24.57 -22.87
CA ILE A 7 16.93 -23.34 -23.10
C ILE A 7 18.23 -23.37 -22.30
N ASP A 8 18.17 -23.79 -21.03
CA ASP A 8 19.36 -23.85 -20.19
C ASP A 8 20.23 -25.05 -20.53
N LEU A 9 19.63 -26.18 -20.94
CA LEU A 9 20.36 -27.30 -21.54
C LEU A 9 21.10 -26.89 -22.81
N PHE A 10 20.45 -26.11 -23.69
CA PHE A 10 21.09 -25.58 -24.89
C PHE A 10 22.27 -24.66 -24.54
N ARG A 11 22.12 -23.74 -23.58
CA ARG A 11 23.21 -22.86 -23.12
C ARG A 11 24.37 -23.64 -22.48
N LYS A 12 24.10 -24.70 -21.73
CA LYS A 12 25.14 -25.55 -21.15
C LYS A 12 25.90 -26.33 -22.23
N ARG A 13 25.21 -26.78 -23.28
CA ARG A 13 25.80 -27.57 -24.38
C ARG A 13 26.52 -26.73 -25.42
N GLN A 14 25.91 -25.61 -25.83
CA GLN A 14 26.33 -24.78 -26.96
C GLN A 14 26.85 -23.41 -26.54
N GLY A 15 26.82 -23.11 -25.25
CA GLY A 15 27.26 -21.82 -24.72
C GLY A 15 26.30 -20.67 -25.03
N TYR A 16 26.83 -19.47 -24.89
CA TYR A 16 26.17 -18.24 -25.32
C TYR A 16 26.67 -17.82 -26.69
N ARG A 17 25.90 -16.94 -27.34
CA ARG A 17 26.38 -16.24 -28.53
C ARG A 17 27.71 -15.51 -28.20
N PRO A 18 28.72 -15.55 -29.07
CA PRO A 18 30.05 -14.98 -28.76
C PRO A 18 30.04 -13.51 -28.31
N ASP A 19 29.10 -12.69 -28.81
CA ASP A 19 28.94 -11.26 -28.48
C ASP A 19 28.03 -11.00 -27.25
N PHE A 20 27.50 -12.04 -26.61
CA PHE A 20 26.47 -11.91 -25.57
C PHE A 20 26.95 -11.10 -24.37
N HIS A 21 28.10 -11.47 -23.80
CA HIS A 21 28.65 -10.84 -22.60
C HIS A 21 29.07 -9.39 -22.87
N GLU A 22 29.67 -9.14 -24.03
CA GLU A 22 30.05 -7.81 -24.48
C GLU A 22 28.82 -6.89 -24.65
N ARG A 23 27.75 -7.41 -25.25
CA ARG A 23 26.49 -6.66 -25.41
C ARG A 23 25.79 -6.41 -24.07
N LYS A 24 25.80 -7.39 -23.17
CA LYS A 24 25.23 -7.26 -21.82
C LYS A 24 25.95 -6.17 -21.04
N ARG A 25 27.29 -6.23 -20.98
CA ARG A 25 28.12 -5.20 -20.32
C ARG A 25 27.86 -3.80 -20.89
N LYS A 26 27.88 -3.65 -22.23
CA LYS A 26 27.61 -2.36 -22.87
C LYS A 26 26.17 -1.87 -22.63
N ARG A 27 25.20 -2.76 -22.43
CA ARG A 27 23.81 -2.38 -22.11
C ARG A 27 23.69 -1.88 -20.67
N GLU A 28 24.26 -2.60 -19.72
CA GLU A 28 24.28 -2.22 -18.29
C GLU A 28 24.99 -0.87 -18.10
N ALA A 29 26.14 -0.66 -18.74
CA ALA A 29 26.85 0.61 -18.71
C ALA A 29 26.01 1.79 -19.27
N ARG A 30 25.27 1.57 -20.37
CA ARG A 30 24.41 2.59 -20.99
C ARG A 30 23.11 2.85 -20.22
N GLU A 31 22.70 1.92 -19.35
CA GLU A 31 21.42 2.02 -18.64
C GLU A 31 21.34 3.29 -17.80
N VAL A 32 22.45 3.76 -17.21
CA VAL A 32 22.50 4.99 -16.41
C VAL A 32 22.09 6.22 -17.25
N HIS A 33 22.65 6.36 -18.46
CA HIS A 33 22.31 7.45 -19.38
C HIS A 33 20.90 7.28 -19.95
N GLU A 34 20.50 6.07 -20.31
CA GLU A 34 19.13 5.79 -20.75
C GLU A 34 18.09 6.14 -19.68
N ARG A 35 18.40 5.89 -18.41
CA ARG A 35 17.52 6.17 -17.29
C ARG A 35 17.33 7.67 -17.11
N SER A 36 18.42 8.44 -17.16
CA SER A 36 18.37 9.90 -17.11
C SER A 36 17.58 10.49 -18.29
N THR A 37 17.86 10.02 -19.50
CA THR A 37 17.16 10.49 -20.71
C THR A 37 15.67 10.13 -20.69
N LYS A 38 15.29 8.93 -20.23
CA LYS A 38 13.89 8.55 -20.01
C LYS A 38 13.22 9.47 -18.99
N ALA A 39 13.87 9.80 -17.89
CA ALA A 39 13.31 10.72 -16.90
C ALA A 39 13.02 12.11 -17.48
N GLN A 40 13.93 12.64 -18.31
CA GLN A 40 13.79 13.98 -18.91
C GLN A 40 12.79 14.01 -20.07
N LYS A 41 12.76 12.95 -20.90
CA LYS A 41 11.97 12.93 -22.15
C LYS A 41 10.57 12.34 -22.00
N THR A 42 10.27 11.59 -20.92
CA THR A 42 8.95 10.98 -20.75
C THR A 42 7.93 11.98 -20.24
N ILE A 43 6.89 12.24 -21.04
CA ILE A 43 5.86 13.24 -20.75
C ILE A 43 4.55 12.55 -20.33
N GLY A 44 3.72 13.27 -19.57
CA GLY A 44 2.37 12.86 -19.20
C GLY A 44 2.31 11.70 -18.21
N LEU A 45 1.33 10.80 -18.39
CA LEU A 45 1.10 9.68 -17.47
C LEU A 45 2.30 8.73 -17.40
N LYS A 46 3.01 8.52 -18.51
CA LYS A 46 4.20 7.65 -18.57
C LYS A 46 5.32 8.20 -17.66
N GLY A 47 5.54 9.52 -17.66
CA GLY A 47 6.49 10.17 -16.75
C GLY A 47 6.11 10.01 -15.29
N LYS A 48 4.82 10.18 -14.96
CA LYS A 48 4.31 9.98 -13.58
C LYS A 48 4.51 8.55 -13.08
N ILE A 49 4.18 7.54 -13.91
CA ILE A 49 4.39 6.13 -13.58
C ILE A 49 5.88 5.83 -13.39
N TYR A 50 6.72 6.38 -14.27
CA TYR A 50 8.17 6.22 -14.19
C TYR A 50 8.73 6.80 -12.88
N ALA A 51 8.35 8.02 -12.50
CA ALA A 51 8.78 8.64 -11.25
C ALA A 51 8.32 7.85 -10.02
N LYS A 52 7.07 7.36 -10.00
CA LYS A 52 6.54 6.51 -8.93
C LYS A 52 7.34 5.22 -8.78
N LYS A 53 7.67 4.56 -9.89
CA LYS A 53 8.51 3.35 -9.88
C LYS A 53 9.91 3.65 -9.32
N ARG A 54 10.54 4.76 -9.74
CA ARG A 54 11.86 5.17 -9.25
C ARG A 54 11.88 5.51 -7.76
N TYR A 55 10.82 6.12 -7.25
CA TYR A 55 10.69 6.38 -5.81
C TYR A 55 10.62 5.08 -5.01
N ALA A 56 9.80 4.12 -5.44
CA ALA A 56 9.67 2.82 -4.78
C ALA A 56 11.00 2.04 -4.78
N GLU A 57 11.72 2.01 -5.91
CA GLU A 57 13.04 1.38 -6.00
C GLU A 57 14.06 2.02 -5.04
N LYS A 58 14.10 3.37 -4.96
CA LYS A 58 14.99 4.08 -4.02
C LYS A 58 14.63 3.79 -2.57
N ALA A 59 13.35 3.78 -2.23
CA ALA A 59 12.89 3.50 -0.87
C ALA A 59 13.22 2.07 -0.45
N LEU A 60 13.03 1.10 -1.36
CA LEU A 60 13.41 -0.29 -1.12
C LEU A 60 14.92 -0.41 -0.88
N MET A 61 15.74 0.18 -1.76
CA MET A 61 17.20 0.13 -1.61
C MET A 61 17.68 0.80 -0.33
N LYS A 62 17.08 1.94 0.06
CA LYS A 62 17.41 2.61 1.33
C LYS A 62 17.10 1.71 2.52
N LYS A 63 15.96 1.02 2.52
CA LYS A 63 15.60 0.07 3.57
C LYS A 63 16.54 -1.13 3.61
N THR A 64 16.90 -1.70 2.46
CA THR A 64 17.82 -2.85 2.42
C THR A 64 19.22 -2.48 2.90
N LEU A 65 19.70 -1.28 2.60
CA LEU A 65 20.97 -0.78 3.11
C LEU A 65 20.92 -0.55 4.62
N ALA A 66 19.87 0.12 5.12
CA ALA A 66 19.68 0.32 6.56
C ALA A 66 19.62 -1.01 7.33
N MET A 67 18.85 -1.99 6.83
CA MET A 67 18.80 -3.33 7.43
C MET A 67 20.16 -4.03 7.43
N HIS A 68 20.94 -3.89 6.35
CA HIS A 68 22.27 -4.49 6.26
C HIS A 68 23.24 -3.81 7.25
N GLU A 69 23.24 -2.48 7.32
CA GLU A 69 24.03 -1.70 8.28
C GLU A 69 23.69 -2.06 9.73
N GLU A 70 22.40 -2.12 10.09
CA GLU A 70 21.92 -2.55 11.41
C GLU A 70 22.33 -4.00 11.71
N SER A 71 22.21 -4.92 10.74
CA SER A 71 22.60 -6.32 10.94
C SER A 71 24.12 -6.49 11.16
N SER A 72 24.94 -5.69 10.48
CA SER A 72 26.40 -5.71 10.61
C SER A 72 26.89 -5.16 11.96
N SER A 73 26.12 -4.24 12.55
CA SER A 73 26.39 -3.63 13.85
C SER A 73 25.59 -4.35 14.95
N ARG A 74 25.84 -5.64 15.16
CA ARG A 74 25.36 -6.35 16.36
C ARG A 74 26.01 -5.74 17.60
N ARG A 75 25.40 -4.70 18.16
CA ARG A 75 25.66 -4.22 19.50
C ARG A 75 24.92 -5.15 20.47
N LYS A 76 25.58 -5.57 21.54
CA LYS A 76 24.86 -6.14 22.68
C LYS A 76 23.94 -5.03 23.19
N VAL A 77 22.66 -5.33 23.33
CA VAL A 77 21.73 -4.45 24.03
C VAL A 77 22.22 -4.43 25.48
N ASP A 78 22.57 -3.26 26.01
CA ASP A 78 22.80 -3.14 27.45
C ASP A 78 21.48 -3.42 28.15
N ASP A 79 21.51 -4.33 29.13
CA ASP A 79 20.36 -4.81 29.92
C ASP A 79 19.84 -3.73 30.89
N GLU A 80 19.85 -2.46 30.50
CA GLU A 80 19.23 -1.40 31.27
C GLU A 80 17.73 -1.44 31.00
N VAL A 81 17.00 -2.05 31.93
CA VAL A 81 15.54 -2.22 31.88
C VAL A 81 14.89 -0.84 31.78
N HIS A 82 14.47 -0.47 30.58
CA HIS A 82 13.76 0.77 30.35
C HIS A 82 12.45 0.75 31.16
N GLU A 83 12.15 1.82 31.90
CA GLU A 83 10.91 1.96 32.69
C GLU A 83 9.69 1.83 31.76
N GLY A 84 9.09 0.63 31.72
CA GLY A 84 8.06 0.25 30.75
C GLY A 84 8.14 -1.19 30.23
N ALA A 85 9.18 -1.96 30.60
CA ALA A 85 9.28 -3.38 30.28
C ALA A 85 8.11 -4.18 30.88
N LEU A 86 7.23 -4.69 30.02
CA LEU A 86 6.18 -5.63 30.42
C LEU A 86 6.71 -7.07 30.39
N PRO A 87 6.24 -7.95 31.28
CA PRO A 87 6.56 -9.37 31.19
C PRO A 87 6.23 -9.94 29.80
N ALA A 88 7.00 -10.93 29.32
CA ALA A 88 6.88 -11.46 27.95
C ALA A 88 5.45 -11.87 27.55
N TYR A 89 4.64 -12.35 28.50
CA TYR A 89 3.24 -12.74 28.32
C TYR A 89 2.25 -11.55 28.22
N LEU A 90 2.72 -10.32 28.38
CA LEU A 90 1.97 -9.07 28.31
C LEU A 90 2.47 -8.14 27.18
N LEU A 91 3.54 -8.51 26.44
CA LEU A 91 4.15 -7.66 25.39
C LEU A 91 3.22 -7.42 24.20
N ASP A 92 2.54 -8.47 23.71
CA ASP A 92 1.62 -8.39 22.57
C ASP A 92 0.19 -8.04 22.97
N ARG A 93 -0.06 -7.87 24.27
CA ARG A 93 -1.34 -7.39 24.79
C ARG A 93 -1.23 -5.88 24.83
N GLU A 94 -1.76 -5.19 23.81
CA GLU A 94 -1.98 -3.75 23.89
C GLU A 94 -2.55 -3.45 25.27
N GLN A 95 -1.88 -2.59 26.05
CA GLN A 95 -2.41 -2.12 27.32
C GLN A 95 -3.68 -1.32 27.02
N THR A 96 -4.80 -2.03 26.89
CA THR A 96 -6.10 -1.46 27.18
C THR A 96 -6.03 -1.11 28.65
N THR A 97 -5.72 0.16 28.94
CA THR A 97 -5.89 0.76 30.26
C THR A 97 -7.32 0.46 30.70
N ARG A 98 -7.50 -0.66 31.42
CA ARG A 98 -8.83 -1.16 31.82
C ARG A 98 -9.57 -0.13 32.65
N ALA A 99 -8.86 0.80 33.29
CA ALA A 99 -9.45 1.96 33.95
C ALA A 99 -10.19 2.90 32.96
N LYS A 100 -9.62 3.21 31.79
CA LYS A 100 -10.31 3.99 30.75
C LYS A 100 -11.44 3.19 30.12
N VAL A 101 -11.26 1.89 29.87
CA VAL A 101 -12.32 1.01 29.32
C VAL A 101 -13.49 0.88 30.30
N LEU A 102 -13.26 0.68 31.60
CA LEU A 102 -14.32 0.65 32.63
C LEU A 102 -15.01 2.01 32.77
N SER A 103 -14.26 3.11 32.72
CA SER A 103 -14.86 4.45 32.73
C SER A 103 -15.69 4.71 31.47
N ASN A 104 -15.23 4.21 30.31
CA ASN A 104 -15.92 4.31 29.04
C ASN A 104 -17.12 3.36 28.98
N THR A 105 -17.08 2.16 29.57
CA THR A 105 -18.24 1.26 29.65
C THR A 105 -19.27 1.76 30.63
N ILE A 106 -18.90 2.43 31.73
CA ILE A 106 -19.85 3.12 32.62
C ILE A 106 -20.46 4.34 31.90
N LYS A 107 -19.66 5.11 31.16
CA LYS A 107 -20.18 6.21 30.31
C LYS A 107 -21.07 5.69 29.19
N GLN A 108 -20.72 4.58 28.55
CA GLN A 108 -21.53 3.87 27.56
C GLN A 108 -22.81 3.34 28.18
N LYS A 109 -22.79 2.71 29.37
CA LYS A 109 -23.99 2.28 30.10
C LYS A 109 -24.89 3.44 30.53
N ARG A 110 -24.31 4.60 30.90
CA ARG A 110 -25.08 5.84 31.16
C ARG A 110 -25.66 6.43 29.86
N LYS A 111 -24.93 6.33 28.73
CA LYS A 111 -25.42 6.68 27.39
C LYS A 111 -26.46 5.67 26.85
N GLU A 112 -26.38 4.39 27.22
CA GLU A 112 -27.35 3.31 26.92
C GLU A 112 -28.65 3.50 27.69
N LYS A 113 -28.57 3.93 28.96
CA LYS A 113 -29.75 4.36 29.71
C LYS A 113 -30.46 5.57 29.05
N ALA A 114 -29.72 6.32 28.24
CA ALA A 114 -30.20 7.38 27.35
C ALA A 114 -30.32 6.94 25.86
N GLY A 115 -30.24 5.63 25.57
CA GLY A 115 -30.48 5.02 24.27
C GLY A 115 -29.56 5.44 23.12
N ARG A 116 -28.40 6.04 23.38
CA ARG A 116 -27.52 6.62 22.34
C ARG A 116 -26.15 5.96 22.36
N TRP A 117 -26.04 4.80 21.73
CA TRP A 117 -24.75 4.22 21.37
C TRP A 117 -24.07 5.11 20.32
N GLU A 118 -22.89 5.61 20.64
CA GLU A 118 -22.14 6.50 19.75
C GLU A 118 -21.44 5.67 18.67
N VAL A 119 -21.89 5.83 17.43
CA VAL A 119 -21.34 5.19 16.23
C VAL A 119 -20.02 5.89 15.87
N PRO A 120 -18.98 5.17 15.35
CA PRO A 120 -17.68 5.75 14.99
C PRO A 120 -17.74 6.97 14.04
N LEU A 121 -18.84 7.11 13.30
CA LEU A 121 -19.19 8.31 12.54
C LEU A 121 -20.58 8.77 12.96
N PRO A 122 -20.69 9.72 13.91
CA PRO A 122 -21.98 10.14 14.46
C PRO A 122 -22.75 11.10 13.53
N LYS A 123 -22.07 11.80 12.62
CA LYS A 123 -22.67 12.76 11.69
C LYS A 123 -22.06 12.58 10.31
N VAL A 124 -22.86 12.06 9.38
CA VAL A 124 -22.53 11.98 7.95
C VAL A 124 -23.04 13.24 7.26
N ARG A 125 -22.40 13.63 6.16
CA ARG A 125 -22.88 14.75 5.34
C ARG A 125 -24.28 14.40 4.80
N PRO A 126 -25.27 15.30 4.90
CA PRO A 126 -26.59 15.06 4.31
C PRO A 126 -26.42 15.02 2.78
N VAL A 127 -27.00 13.99 2.15
CA VAL A 127 -27.10 13.89 0.69
C VAL A 127 -28.36 14.65 0.28
N ALA A 128 -28.26 15.50 -0.74
CA ALA A 128 -29.41 16.24 -1.24
C ALA A 128 -30.35 15.33 -2.06
N GLU A 129 -31.64 15.64 -2.09
CA GLU A 129 -32.66 14.78 -2.72
C GLU A 129 -32.44 14.59 -4.23
N ASP A 130 -31.85 15.57 -4.90
CA ASP A 130 -31.50 15.51 -6.33
C ASP A 130 -30.36 14.53 -6.64
N GLU A 131 -29.44 14.32 -5.71
CA GLU A 131 -28.41 13.28 -5.80
C GLU A 131 -28.96 11.88 -5.48
N MET A 132 -30.01 11.79 -4.65
CA MET A 132 -30.68 10.53 -4.28
C MET A 132 -31.63 10.03 -5.37
N PHE A 133 -32.29 10.95 -6.06
CA PHE A 133 -33.41 10.63 -6.94
C PHE A 133 -33.15 11.01 -8.40
N LYS A 134 -33.21 10.02 -9.30
CA LYS A 134 -33.20 10.27 -10.75
C LYS A 134 -34.63 10.41 -11.25
N VAL A 135 -34.93 11.53 -11.89
CA VAL A 135 -36.19 11.67 -12.64
C VAL A 135 -36.09 10.86 -13.92
N VAL A 136 -36.92 9.82 -14.04
CA VAL A 136 -37.06 9.01 -15.25
C VAL A 136 -38.32 9.43 -15.98
N ARG A 137 -38.19 9.78 -17.27
CA ARG A 137 -39.31 10.19 -18.13
C ARG A 137 -39.83 8.99 -18.93
N THR A 138 -41.14 8.71 -18.86
CA THR A 138 -41.75 7.50 -19.46
C THR A 138 -42.74 7.82 -20.58
N GLY A 139 -42.98 6.84 -21.46
CA GLY A 139 -43.88 6.94 -22.63
C GLY A 139 -43.24 7.52 -23.90
N LYS A 140 -43.90 7.35 -25.06
CA LYS A 140 -43.37 7.73 -26.40
C LYS A 140 -43.03 9.22 -26.53
N ARG A 141 -43.81 10.10 -25.87
CA ARG A 141 -43.60 11.57 -25.86
C ARG A 141 -42.93 12.10 -24.59
N LYS A 142 -42.55 11.24 -23.64
CA LYS A 142 -41.87 11.60 -22.37
C LYS A 142 -42.57 12.68 -21.55
N SER A 143 -43.91 12.76 -21.60
CA SER A 143 -44.69 13.74 -20.82
C SER A 143 -44.94 13.33 -19.38
N LYS A 144 -44.72 12.05 -19.04
CA LYS A 144 -44.89 11.52 -17.68
C LYS A 144 -43.54 11.34 -17.01
N TYR A 145 -43.46 11.68 -15.73
CA TYR A 145 -42.25 11.59 -14.93
C TYR A 145 -42.49 10.72 -13.70
N THR A 146 -41.52 9.85 -13.43
CA THR A 146 -41.46 9.01 -12.25
C THR A 146 -40.10 9.16 -11.62
N ILE A 147 -40.08 9.35 -10.31
CA ILE A 147 -38.86 9.54 -9.53
C ILE A 147 -38.36 8.15 -9.10
N PHE A 148 -37.10 7.82 -9.41
CA PHE A 148 -36.47 6.56 -9.05
C PHE A 148 -35.29 6.81 -8.10
N SER A 149 -35.17 6.00 -7.03
CA SER A 149 -33.97 5.97 -6.19
C SER A 149 -32.78 5.45 -7.01
N ILE A 150 -31.62 6.12 -6.92
CA ILE A 150 -30.38 5.71 -7.61
C ILE A 150 -29.55 4.73 -6.75
N TYR A 151 -29.87 4.60 -5.46
CA TYR A 151 -29.26 3.66 -4.53
C TYR A 151 -30.16 2.45 -4.29
#